data_AF-M7SUE8-F1
#
_entry.id   AF-M7SUE8-F1
#
_cell.length_a   1.000
_cell.length_b   1.000
_cell.length_c   1.000
_cell.angle_alpha   90.00
_cell.angle_beta   90.00
_cell.angle_gamma   90.00
#
_symmetry.space_group_name_H-M   'P 1'
#
loop_
_entity.id
_entity.type
_entity.pdbx_description
1 polymer ?
#
loop_
_entity_poly.entity_id
_entity_poly.type
_entity_poly.pdbx_seq_one_letter_code
_entity_poly.pdbx_strand_id
1 'polypeptide(L)'
;MSTREEVNEYYTSKDMLSKSGAESPFFLKALTSQFKEAQTNIVVINEQDPTTLDLAIRWLYTGEGQDRTSVQPKVDLFVLADFLAIESLKAKILAQLNDYLQAGAVRFQESLPKHTMLSVIQVESQTVDSIFSIARVAYRSHSTPFAELRQLVLDFVANTRYLFSRDEYFLQLLREVPGFSVDLFELLMTNEWDYRSGVLASTLPTQCSSCLRSCNFYPLTWFSRVEYGRFEVAGLCLDCNHAHRQFEGRLNTAGTSHSEETAVCHGTRE
;
A
#
# COMPACT_ATOMS: atom_id res chain seq x y z
N MET A 1 44.99 -8.58 -3.42
CA MET A 1 44.99 -7.11 -3.66
C MET A 1 43.64 -6.60 -3.20
N SER A 2 43.60 -5.90 -2.07
CA SER A 2 42.35 -5.35 -1.53
C SER A 2 41.95 -4.16 -2.41
N THR A 3 40.90 -4.32 -3.20
CA THR A 3 40.22 -3.18 -3.83
C THR A 3 39.73 -2.29 -2.69
N ARG A 4 40.34 -1.11 -2.52
CA ARG A 4 39.82 -0.07 -1.62
C ARG A 4 38.42 0.26 -2.13
N GLU A 5 37.40 -0.03 -1.34
CA GLU A 5 36.06 0.50 -1.59
C GLU A 5 36.16 2.02 -1.67
N GLU A 6 35.68 2.59 -2.77
CA GLU A 6 35.64 4.05 -2.95
C GLU A 6 34.68 4.63 -1.92
N VAL A 7 35.20 5.46 -1.03
CA VAL A 7 34.40 6.18 -0.04
C VAL A 7 33.71 7.33 -0.75
N ASN A 8 32.38 7.32 -0.77
CA ASN A 8 31.60 8.45 -1.27
C ASN A 8 31.55 9.55 -0.21
N GLU A 9 32.15 10.70 -0.52
CA GLU A 9 32.16 11.86 0.37
C GLU A 9 31.06 12.86 -0.05
N TYR A 10 30.21 13.23 0.90
CA TYR A 10 29.15 14.23 0.70
C TYR A 10 29.44 15.47 1.54
N TYR A 11 29.55 16.62 0.89
CA TYR A 11 29.74 17.91 1.56
C TYR A 11 28.39 18.61 1.68
N THR A 12 27.98 18.87 2.91
CA THR A 12 26.66 19.38 3.27
C THR A 12 26.79 20.48 4.32
N SER A 13 25.93 21.49 4.28
CA SER A 13 25.97 22.56 5.27
C SER A 13 25.44 22.05 6.61
N LYS A 14 26.26 22.12 7.67
CA LYS A 14 25.85 21.80 9.05
C LYS A 14 24.62 22.60 9.44
N ASP A 15 24.58 23.88 9.10
CA ASP A 15 23.44 24.75 9.36
C ASP A 15 22.21 24.28 8.59
N MET A 16 22.36 23.75 7.37
CA MET A 16 21.22 23.21 6.64
C MET A 16 20.70 21.94 7.27
N LEU A 17 21.53 20.92 7.54
CA LEU A 17 21.09 19.67 8.16
C LEU A 17 20.59 19.85 9.61
N SER A 18 21.07 20.87 10.32
CA SER A 18 20.59 21.21 11.66
C SER A 18 19.34 22.10 11.63
N LYS A 19 19.19 23.02 10.66
CA LYS A 19 17.94 23.79 10.45
C LYS A 19 16.83 22.94 9.84
N SER A 20 17.16 22.02 8.93
CA SER A 20 16.30 20.90 8.52
C SER A 20 16.29 19.78 9.56
N GLY A 21 16.89 19.99 10.74
CA GLY A 21 16.81 19.08 11.88
C GLY A 21 15.39 18.85 12.41
N ALA A 22 14.42 19.68 11.98
CA ALA A 22 12.99 19.40 12.13
C ALA A 22 12.52 18.23 11.25
N GLU A 23 13.14 18.04 10.08
CA GLU A 23 12.84 16.97 9.10
C GLU A 23 13.66 15.69 9.34
N SER A 24 14.81 15.77 10.03
CA SER A 24 15.59 14.59 10.43
C SER A 24 16.17 14.73 11.85
N PRO A 25 15.48 14.18 12.87
CA PRO A 25 16.00 14.09 14.23
C PRO A 25 17.33 13.33 14.33
N PHE A 26 17.61 12.42 13.39
CA PHE A 26 18.88 11.69 13.32
C PHE A 26 20.06 12.64 13.13
N PHE A 27 20.06 13.43 12.05
CA PHE A 27 21.16 14.36 11.77
C PHE A 27 21.26 15.48 12.80
N LEU A 28 20.11 15.96 13.30
CA LEU A 28 20.09 16.93 14.39
C LEU A 28 20.87 16.40 15.60
N LYS A 29 20.55 15.19 16.07
CA LYS A 29 21.24 14.59 17.22
C LYS A 29 22.70 14.28 16.91
N ALA A 30 23.01 13.73 15.73
CA ALA A 30 24.38 13.41 15.34
C ALA A 30 25.30 14.66 15.35
N LEU A 31 24.79 15.82 14.91
CA LEU A 31 25.59 17.04 14.72
C LEU A 31 25.57 18.02 15.91
N THR A 32 24.66 17.84 16.87
CA THR A 32 24.49 18.76 18.02
C THR A 32 24.68 18.11 19.39
N SER A 33 24.78 16.78 19.45
CA SER A 33 25.02 16.05 20.71
C SER A 33 26.49 16.11 21.16
N GLN A 34 26.82 15.36 22.22
CA GLN A 34 28.18 15.23 22.74
C GLN A 34 29.00 14.15 22.03
N PHE A 35 28.48 13.55 20.96
CA PHE A 35 29.19 12.50 20.22
C PHE A 35 30.33 13.06 19.35
N LYS A 36 31.21 12.16 18.90
CA LYS A 36 32.40 12.51 18.11
C LYS A 36 32.03 13.24 16.83
N GLU A 37 30.93 12.85 16.21
CA GLU A 37 30.36 13.39 14.98
C GLU A 37 30.08 14.90 15.10
N ALA A 38 29.60 15.36 16.26
CA ALA A 38 29.35 16.77 16.51
C ALA A 38 30.65 17.59 16.65
N GLN A 39 31.73 16.95 17.12
CA GLN A 39 33.06 17.57 17.27
C GLN A 39 33.82 17.61 15.95
N THR A 40 33.73 16.54 15.15
CA THR A 40 34.42 16.42 13.86
C THR A 40 33.63 17.02 12.70
N ASN A 41 32.32 17.22 12.88
CA ASN A 41 31.36 17.53 11.81
C ASN A 41 31.35 16.49 10.68
N ILE A 42 31.74 15.24 10.98
CA ILE A 42 31.76 14.13 10.04
C ILE A 42 30.85 13.04 10.58
N VAL A 43 29.83 12.69 9.80
CA VAL A 43 28.93 11.56 10.08
C VAL A 43 29.28 10.45 9.10
N VAL A 44 29.57 9.26 9.61
CA VAL A 44 29.90 8.08 8.80
C VAL A 44 28.70 7.13 8.82
N ILE A 45 28.21 6.75 7.64
CA ILE A 45 27.09 5.81 7.45
C ILE A 45 27.63 4.67 6.58
N ASN A 46 27.69 3.45 7.12
CA ASN A 46 28.32 2.32 6.42
C ASN A 46 27.29 1.32 5.88
N GLU A 47 26.11 1.27 6.49
CA GLU A 47 25.12 0.22 6.29
C GLU A 47 24.13 0.52 5.14
N GLN A 48 24.34 1.63 4.42
CA GLN A 48 23.36 2.17 3.48
C GLN A 48 23.96 2.34 2.09
N ASP A 49 23.15 2.04 1.07
CA ASP A 49 23.51 2.28 -0.33
C ASP A 49 23.74 3.78 -0.58
N PRO A 50 24.91 4.20 -1.09
CA PRO A 50 25.22 5.60 -1.32
C PRO A 50 24.24 6.29 -2.28
N THR A 51 23.73 5.57 -3.28
CA THR A 51 22.77 6.14 -4.25
C THR A 51 21.43 6.46 -3.59
N THR A 52 20.99 5.60 -2.68
CA THR A 52 19.74 5.78 -1.92
C THR A 52 19.91 6.87 -0.86
N LEU A 53 21.10 6.97 -0.24
CA LEU A 53 21.46 8.05 0.66
C LEU A 53 21.48 9.41 -0.03
N ASP A 54 22.05 9.51 -1.23
CA ASP A 54 22.02 10.74 -2.03
C ASP A 54 20.58 11.25 -2.25
N LEU A 55 19.62 10.34 -2.47
CA LEU A 55 18.22 10.72 -2.61
C LEU A 55 17.58 11.22 -1.32
N ALA A 56 17.86 10.56 -0.19
CA ALA A 56 17.36 11.00 1.10
C ALA A 56 17.93 12.38 1.48
N ILE A 57 19.23 12.60 1.22
CA ILE A 57 19.85 13.91 1.41
C ILE A 57 19.25 14.93 0.46
N ARG A 58 19.10 14.62 -0.84
CA ARG A 58 18.46 15.53 -1.80
C ARG A 58 17.05 15.95 -1.35
N TRP A 59 16.25 15.00 -0.84
CA TRP A 59 14.94 15.31 -0.28
C TRP A 59 15.01 16.35 0.84
N LEU A 60 15.96 16.23 1.77
CA LEU A 60 16.13 17.20 2.85
C LEU A 60 16.48 18.61 2.34
N TYR A 61 17.06 18.73 1.14
CA TYR A 61 17.44 19.99 0.53
C TYR A 61 16.34 20.60 -0.34
N THR A 62 15.62 19.79 -1.12
CA THR A 62 14.70 20.29 -2.15
C THR A 62 13.24 19.99 -1.85
N GLY A 63 12.94 19.03 -0.97
CA GLY A 63 11.60 18.44 -0.83
C GLY A 63 11.17 17.64 -2.05
N GLU A 64 12.07 17.40 -3.01
CA GLU A 64 11.79 16.69 -4.24
C GLU A 64 12.40 15.29 -4.20
N GLY A 65 11.53 14.29 -4.29
CA GLY A 65 11.92 12.89 -4.42
C GLY A 65 12.09 12.56 -5.89
N GLN A 66 13.10 11.77 -6.24
CA GLN A 66 13.23 11.27 -7.60
C GLN A 66 12.03 10.36 -7.92
N ASP A 67 11.41 10.56 -9.08
CA ASP A 67 10.31 9.71 -9.53
C ASP A 67 10.86 8.38 -10.07
N ARG A 68 11.29 7.51 -9.16
CA ARG A 68 11.71 6.15 -9.51
C ARG A 68 10.47 5.35 -9.88
N THR A 69 10.35 4.90 -11.12
CA THR A 69 9.16 4.15 -11.59
C THR A 69 9.06 2.74 -11.00
N SER A 70 10.16 2.17 -10.51
CA SER A 70 10.21 0.84 -9.90
C SER A 70 9.92 0.86 -8.40
N VAL A 71 9.31 -0.22 -7.90
CA VAL A 71 8.89 -0.36 -6.49
C VAL A 71 10.07 -0.61 -5.55
N GLN A 72 10.98 -1.54 -5.88
CA GLN A 72 12.07 -1.90 -4.97
C GLN A 72 12.91 -0.69 -4.50
N PRO A 73 13.36 0.22 -5.38
CA PRO A 73 14.12 1.38 -4.94
C PRO A 73 13.34 2.37 -4.07
N LYS A 74 12.00 2.41 -4.18
CA LYS A 74 11.16 3.20 -3.26
C LYS A 74 11.10 2.56 -1.89
N VAL A 75 10.98 1.23 -1.82
CA VAL A 75 10.99 0.48 -0.56
C VAL A 75 12.34 0.63 0.14
N ASP A 76 13.46 0.55 -0.59
CA ASP A 76 14.80 0.77 -0.03
C ASP A 76 14.94 2.20 0.52
N LEU A 77 14.44 3.19 -0.22
CA LEU A 77 14.42 4.58 0.23
C LEU A 77 13.50 4.77 1.45
N PHE A 78 12.40 4.02 1.57
CA PHE A 78 11.54 4.05 2.76
C PHE A 78 12.28 3.54 3.99
N VAL A 79 13.00 2.42 3.88
CA VAL A 79 13.83 1.88 4.97
C VAL A 79 14.88 2.90 5.42
N LEU A 80 15.55 3.54 4.45
CA LEU A 80 16.53 4.57 4.76
C LEU A 80 15.89 5.82 5.38
N ALA A 81 14.73 6.25 4.90
CA ALA A 81 13.99 7.36 5.46
C ALA A 81 13.56 7.07 6.91
N ASP A 82 13.18 5.83 7.23
CA ASP A 82 12.91 5.41 8.61
C ASP A 82 14.17 5.46 9.47
N PHE A 83 15.29 4.93 8.97
CA PHE A 83 16.58 4.97 9.66
C PHE A 83 17.04 6.41 9.97
N LEU A 84 16.88 7.33 9.02
CA LEU A 84 17.19 8.75 9.17
C LEU A 84 16.08 9.55 9.87
N ALA A 85 14.98 8.91 10.25
CA ALA A 85 13.80 9.52 10.86
C ALA A 85 13.21 10.70 10.05
N ILE A 86 13.08 10.54 8.73
CA ILE A 86 12.53 11.53 7.80
C ILE A 86 11.06 11.20 7.49
N GLU A 87 10.15 11.67 8.35
CA GLU A 87 8.72 11.34 8.26
C GLU A 87 8.05 11.83 6.97
N SER A 88 8.41 13.03 6.50
CA SER A 88 7.85 13.61 5.26
C SER A 88 8.16 12.77 4.03
N LEU A 89 9.39 12.22 3.95
CA LEU A 89 9.82 11.33 2.88
C LEU A 89 9.09 9.99 2.96
N LYS A 90 8.94 9.40 4.16
CA LYS A 90 8.16 8.17 4.36
C LYS A 90 6.72 8.34 3.85
N ALA A 91 6.04 9.40 4.27
CA ALA A 91 4.68 9.70 3.84
C ALA A 91 4.56 9.85 2.32
N LYS A 92 5.52 10.54 1.69
CA LYS A 92 5.55 10.69 0.22
C LYS A 92 5.71 9.34 -0.49
N ILE A 93 6.61 8.48 0.00
CA ILE A 93 6.84 7.16 -0.58
C ILE A 93 5.62 6.27 -0.43
N LEU A 94 5.00 6.26 0.76
CA LEU A 94 3.77 5.49 1.00
C LEU A 94 2.65 5.90 0.06
N ALA A 95 2.45 7.20 -0.17
CA ALA A 95 1.47 7.70 -1.14
C ALA A 95 1.78 7.19 -2.56
N GLN A 96 3.05 7.25 -3.00
CA GLN A 96 3.45 6.74 -4.32
C GLN A 96 3.25 5.23 -4.46
N LEU A 97 3.57 4.46 -3.42
CA LEU A 97 3.36 3.00 -3.41
C LEU A 97 1.88 2.66 -3.43
N ASN A 98 1.06 3.40 -2.66
CA ASN A 98 -0.39 3.25 -2.69
C ASN A 98 -0.95 3.53 -4.08
N ASP A 99 -0.59 4.65 -4.70
CA ASP A 99 -1.07 4.99 -6.06
C ASP A 99 -0.69 3.91 -7.08
N TYR A 100 0.54 3.38 -7.00
CA TYR A 100 1.00 2.27 -7.84
C TYR A 100 0.18 1.00 -7.64
N LEU A 101 -0.02 0.59 -6.38
CA LEU A 101 -0.76 -0.62 -6.04
C LEU A 101 -2.25 -0.49 -6.39
N GLN A 102 -2.85 0.67 -6.13
CA GLN A 102 -4.22 0.97 -6.54
C GLN A 102 -4.37 0.85 -8.04
N ALA A 103 -3.47 1.46 -8.82
CA ALA A 103 -3.47 1.33 -10.28
C ALA A 103 -3.26 -0.13 -10.75
N GLY A 104 -2.45 -0.91 -10.04
CA GLY A 104 -2.27 -2.34 -10.30
C GLY A 104 -3.53 -3.17 -10.03
N ALA A 105 -4.22 -2.92 -8.91
CA ALA A 105 -5.46 -3.62 -8.56
C ALA A 105 -6.55 -3.35 -9.60
N VAL A 106 -6.64 -2.08 -10.02
CA VAL A 106 -7.40 -1.54 -11.16
C VAL A 106 -7.10 -2.38 -12.41
N ARG A 107 -5.87 -2.41 -12.94
CA ARG A 107 -5.55 -3.23 -14.14
C ARG A 107 -5.88 -4.71 -13.99
N PHE A 108 -5.63 -5.28 -12.81
CA PHE A 108 -5.91 -6.68 -12.52
C PHE A 108 -7.40 -7.02 -12.64
N GLN A 109 -8.26 -6.17 -12.07
CA GLN A 109 -9.71 -6.32 -12.17
C GLN A 109 -10.23 -6.19 -13.60
N GLU A 110 -9.69 -5.25 -14.39
CA GLU A 110 -10.07 -5.04 -15.79
C GLU A 110 -9.69 -6.20 -16.72
N SER A 111 -8.67 -6.95 -16.33
CA SER A 111 -8.14 -8.05 -17.13
C SER A 111 -8.97 -9.33 -16.95
N LEU A 112 -9.69 -9.47 -15.82
CA LEU A 112 -10.44 -10.68 -15.48
C LEU A 112 -11.57 -11.04 -16.48
N PRO A 113 -12.38 -10.10 -17.01
CA PRO A 113 -13.43 -10.45 -17.99
C PRO A 113 -12.89 -10.86 -19.37
N LYS A 114 -11.63 -10.49 -19.68
CA LYS A 114 -11.03 -10.64 -21.01
C LYS A 114 -10.21 -11.92 -21.16
N HIS A 115 -9.85 -12.53 -20.03
CA HIS A 115 -8.77 -13.52 -19.95
C HIS A 115 -9.12 -14.62 -18.95
N THR A 116 -8.66 -15.85 -19.20
CA THR A 116 -8.63 -16.87 -18.16
C THR A 116 -7.70 -16.43 -17.04
N MET A 117 -8.05 -16.74 -15.80
CA MET A 117 -7.36 -16.28 -14.59
C MET A 117 -5.83 -16.51 -14.63
N LEU A 118 -5.38 -17.66 -15.15
CA LEU A 118 -3.96 -17.98 -15.36
C LEU A 118 -3.22 -16.98 -16.28
N SER A 119 -3.91 -16.47 -17.31
CA SER A 119 -3.32 -15.49 -18.24
C SER A 119 -3.28 -14.06 -17.70
N VAL A 120 -4.16 -13.69 -16.77
CA VAL A 120 -4.11 -12.37 -16.08
C VAL A 120 -2.89 -12.30 -15.17
N ILE A 121 -2.58 -13.38 -14.46
CA ILE A 121 -1.48 -13.41 -13.50
C ILE A 121 -0.12 -13.39 -14.22
N GLN A 122 0.00 -14.02 -15.38
CA GLN A 122 1.20 -13.91 -16.22
C GLN A 122 1.43 -12.49 -16.73
N VAL A 123 0.36 -11.69 -16.93
CA VAL A 123 0.47 -10.29 -17.38
C VAL A 123 0.85 -9.36 -16.23
N GLU A 124 0.46 -9.68 -15.00
CA GLU A 124 0.69 -8.82 -13.82
C GLU A 124 1.70 -9.42 -12.83
N SER A 125 2.58 -10.33 -13.27
CA SER A 125 3.62 -10.93 -12.42
C SER A 125 4.51 -9.87 -11.76
N GLN A 126 4.77 -8.76 -12.47
CA GLN A 126 5.52 -7.63 -11.93
C GLN A 126 4.82 -6.96 -10.74
N THR A 127 3.49 -6.86 -10.75
CA THR A 127 2.73 -6.29 -9.64
C THR A 127 2.77 -7.24 -8.45
N VAL A 128 2.64 -8.55 -8.69
CA VAL A 128 2.82 -9.58 -7.65
C VAL A 128 4.21 -9.51 -7.02
N ASP A 129 5.26 -9.47 -7.83
CA ASP A 129 6.64 -9.35 -7.35
C ASP A 129 6.84 -8.07 -6.52
N SER A 130 6.22 -6.97 -6.94
CA SER A 130 6.26 -5.69 -6.24
C SER A 130 5.60 -5.75 -4.86
N ILE A 131 4.46 -6.45 -4.75
CA ILE A 131 3.79 -6.66 -3.45
C ILE A 131 4.68 -7.47 -2.52
N PHE A 132 5.30 -8.54 -3.03
CA PHE A 132 6.20 -9.35 -2.21
C PHE A 132 7.51 -8.64 -1.88
N SER A 133 8.00 -7.75 -2.74
CA SER A 133 9.09 -6.83 -2.39
C SER A 133 8.73 -5.97 -1.19
N ILE A 134 7.54 -5.34 -1.19
CA ILE A 134 7.04 -4.53 -0.07
C ILE A 134 6.83 -5.40 1.18
N ALA A 135 6.14 -6.53 1.06
CA ALA A 135 5.81 -7.42 2.17
C ALA A 135 7.08 -7.96 2.87
N ARG A 136 8.09 -8.39 2.10
CA ARG A 136 9.36 -8.87 2.69
C ARG A 136 10.01 -7.82 3.58
N VAL A 137 9.92 -6.54 3.23
CA VAL A 137 10.44 -5.44 4.04
C VAL A 137 9.52 -5.13 5.22
N ALA A 138 8.21 -5.03 4.97
CA ALA A 138 7.19 -4.71 5.96
C ALA A 138 7.12 -5.71 7.13
N TYR A 139 7.37 -7.00 6.87
CA TYR A 139 7.31 -8.06 7.87
C TYR A 139 8.65 -8.41 8.52
N ARG A 140 9.77 -7.86 8.05
CA ARG A 140 11.08 -7.98 8.71
C ARG A 140 11.24 -7.02 9.88
N SER A 141 10.55 -5.88 9.86
CA SER A 141 10.58 -4.88 10.93
C SER A 141 9.25 -4.88 11.69
N HIS A 142 9.30 -4.64 12.99
CA HIS A 142 8.12 -4.54 13.87
C HIS A 142 7.76 -3.09 14.23
N SER A 143 8.44 -2.07 13.69
CA SER A 143 8.12 -0.67 13.99
C SER A 143 6.83 -0.21 13.29
N THR A 144 6.15 0.77 13.90
CA THR A 144 4.87 1.32 13.46
C THR A 144 4.85 1.73 11.97
N PRO A 145 5.88 2.39 11.40
CA PRO A 145 5.87 2.79 9.99
C PRO A 145 5.75 1.61 9.02
N PHE A 146 6.26 0.43 9.40
CA PHE A 146 6.15 -0.77 8.57
C PHE A 146 4.75 -1.39 8.64
N ALA A 147 3.96 -1.09 9.68
CA ALA A 147 2.55 -1.49 9.72
C ALA A 147 1.75 -0.84 8.59
N GLU A 148 2.07 0.40 8.21
CA GLU A 148 1.45 1.06 7.05
C GLU A 148 1.79 0.35 5.74
N LEU A 149 3.05 -0.11 5.56
CA LEU A 149 3.43 -0.93 4.42
C LEU A 149 2.69 -2.28 4.40
N ARG A 150 2.49 -2.92 5.56
CA ARG A 150 1.68 -4.15 5.68
C ARG A 150 0.24 -3.88 5.26
N GLN A 151 -0.33 -2.77 5.71
CA GLN A 151 -1.70 -2.41 5.35
C GLN A 151 -1.84 -2.18 3.83
N LEU A 152 -0.88 -1.52 3.19
CA LEU A 152 -0.91 -1.32 1.73
C LEU A 152 -0.96 -2.63 0.94
N VAL A 153 -0.16 -3.64 1.33
CA VAL A 153 -0.17 -4.94 0.64
C VAL A 153 -1.45 -5.72 0.93
N LEU A 154 -1.99 -5.64 2.15
CA LEU A 154 -3.27 -6.26 2.51
C LEU A 154 -4.44 -5.61 1.77
N ASP A 155 -4.46 -4.27 1.70
CA ASP A 155 -5.46 -3.51 0.95
C ASP A 155 -5.43 -3.86 -0.53
N PHE A 156 -4.25 -4.05 -1.12
CA PHE A 156 -4.15 -4.54 -2.49
C PHE A 156 -4.81 -5.91 -2.67
N VAL A 157 -4.54 -6.86 -1.77
CA VAL A 157 -5.12 -8.21 -1.86
C VAL A 157 -6.64 -8.19 -1.65
N ALA A 158 -7.13 -7.37 -0.71
CA ALA A 158 -8.56 -7.13 -0.51
C ALA A 158 -9.22 -6.50 -1.75
N ASN A 159 -8.59 -5.46 -2.32
CA ASN A 159 -9.09 -4.78 -3.51
C ASN A 159 -9.10 -5.71 -4.72
N THR A 160 -8.18 -6.66 -4.81
CA THR A 160 -8.18 -7.71 -5.84
C THR A 160 -8.98 -8.95 -5.45
N ARG A 161 -9.72 -8.90 -4.34
CA ARG A 161 -10.63 -9.95 -3.84
C ARG A 161 -10.00 -11.31 -3.71
N TYR A 162 -8.74 -11.33 -3.27
CA TYR A 162 -8.02 -12.59 -3.07
C TYR A 162 -7.93 -13.42 -4.35
N LEU A 163 -8.05 -12.81 -5.53
CA LEU A 163 -7.97 -13.56 -6.78
C LEU A 163 -6.63 -14.30 -6.87
N PHE A 164 -5.54 -13.74 -6.36
CA PHE A 164 -4.25 -14.44 -6.30
C PHE A 164 -4.21 -15.68 -5.39
N SER A 165 -5.21 -15.92 -4.53
CA SER A 165 -5.21 -17.05 -3.59
C SER A 165 -5.21 -18.43 -4.26
N ARG A 166 -5.54 -18.51 -5.55
CA ARG A 166 -5.51 -19.76 -6.33
C ARG A 166 -4.27 -19.92 -7.21
N ASP A 167 -3.39 -18.93 -7.20
CA ASP A 167 -2.21 -18.93 -8.06
C ASP A 167 -1.03 -19.63 -7.39
N GLU A 168 -0.43 -20.60 -8.07
CA GLU A 168 0.69 -21.36 -7.51
C GLU A 168 1.92 -20.49 -7.27
N TYR A 169 2.19 -19.50 -8.14
CA TYR A 169 3.32 -18.60 -7.99
C TYR A 169 3.15 -17.68 -6.77
N PHE A 170 1.98 -17.06 -6.62
CA PHE A 170 1.62 -16.27 -5.45
C PHE A 170 1.70 -17.11 -4.16
N LEU A 171 1.14 -18.32 -4.17
CA LEU A 171 1.19 -19.22 -3.02
C LEU A 171 2.63 -19.64 -2.66
N GLN A 172 3.51 -19.80 -3.66
CA GLN A 172 4.93 -20.06 -3.42
C GLN A 172 5.60 -18.85 -2.74
N LEU A 173 5.38 -17.64 -3.25
CA LEU A 173 5.91 -16.42 -2.64
C LEU A 173 5.35 -16.18 -1.23
N LEU A 174 4.09 -16.52 -0.99
CA LEU A 174 3.44 -16.40 0.30
C LEU A 174 4.18 -17.18 1.40
N ARG A 175 4.71 -18.35 1.07
CA ARG A 175 5.52 -19.18 1.99
C ARG A 175 6.83 -18.50 2.39
N GLU A 176 7.35 -17.57 1.59
CA GLU A 176 8.57 -16.83 1.91
C GLU A 176 8.34 -15.73 2.95
N VAL A 177 7.10 -15.31 3.16
CA VAL A 177 6.71 -14.27 4.13
C VAL A 177 5.61 -14.78 5.05
N PRO A 178 5.93 -15.63 6.06
CA PRO A 178 4.92 -16.25 6.91
C PRO A 178 4.02 -15.27 7.65
N GLY A 179 4.58 -14.13 8.12
CA GLY A 179 3.79 -13.09 8.78
C GLY A 179 2.70 -12.51 7.86
N PHE A 180 3.02 -12.32 6.58
CA PHE A 180 2.03 -11.88 5.60
C PHE A 180 0.96 -12.95 5.35
N SER A 181 1.33 -14.24 5.40
CA SER A 181 0.38 -15.34 5.30
C SER A 181 -0.63 -15.33 6.45
N VAL A 182 -0.17 -15.06 7.67
CA VAL A 182 -1.01 -15.00 8.88
C VAL A 182 -1.98 -13.83 8.76
N ASP A 183 -1.49 -12.62 8.48
CA ASP A 183 -2.35 -11.44 8.35
C ASP A 183 -3.35 -11.59 7.19
N LEU A 184 -2.95 -12.24 6.09
CA LEU A 184 -3.85 -12.54 4.99
C LEU A 184 -4.94 -13.56 5.40
N PHE A 185 -4.57 -14.59 6.16
CA PHE A 185 -5.53 -15.53 6.71
C PHE A 185 -6.48 -14.84 7.71
N GLU A 186 -5.96 -14.01 8.60
CA GLU A 186 -6.78 -13.20 9.51
C GLU A 186 -7.71 -12.28 8.73
N LEU A 187 -7.22 -11.58 7.70
CA LEU A 187 -8.04 -10.74 6.85
C LEU A 187 -9.17 -11.53 6.16
N LEU A 188 -8.85 -12.71 5.61
CA LEU A 188 -9.83 -13.63 5.03
C LEU A 188 -10.87 -14.09 6.07
N MET A 189 -10.43 -14.40 7.28
CA MET A 189 -11.28 -14.84 8.38
C MET A 189 -12.12 -13.69 8.94
N THR A 190 -11.59 -12.50 9.20
CA THR A 190 -12.37 -11.36 9.69
C THR A 190 -13.42 -10.89 8.68
N ASN A 191 -13.21 -11.19 7.41
CA ASN A 191 -14.22 -11.06 6.37
C ASN A 191 -15.17 -12.29 6.33
N GLU A 192 -15.44 -12.95 7.49
CA GLU A 192 -16.20 -14.23 7.68
C GLU A 192 -17.50 -14.34 6.85
N TRP A 193 -18.13 -13.21 6.51
CA TRP A 193 -19.34 -13.19 5.68
C TRP A 193 -19.12 -13.64 4.22
N ASP A 194 -17.93 -13.41 3.64
CA ASP A 194 -17.59 -13.83 2.28
C ASP A 194 -17.38 -15.34 2.19
N TYR A 195 -16.81 -15.92 3.25
CA TYR A 195 -16.51 -17.34 3.33
C TYR A 195 -17.78 -18.19 3.48
N ARG A 196 -18.72 -17.78 4.34
CA ARG A 196 -20.00 -18.49 4.55
C ARG A 196 -20.95 -18.41 3.35
N SER A 197 -20.80 -17.39 2.50
CA SER A 197 -21.63 -17.21 1.31
C SER A 197 -21.09 -17.97 0.09
N GLY A 198 -19.91 -18.60 0.18
CA GLY A 198 -19.25 -19.25 -0.95
C GLY A 198 -18.70 -18.26 -1.99
N VAL A 199 -18.58 -16.97 -1.62
CA VAL A 199 -18.27 -15.87 -2.55
C VAL A 199 -16.83 -15.41 -2.37
N LEU A 200 -15.89 -16.33 -2.51
CA LEU A 200 -14.60 -15.98 -3.14
C LEU A 200 -14.95 -15.66 -4.59
N ALA A 201 -15.34 -14.42 -4.87
CA ALA A 201 -16.00 -13.95 -6.10
C ALA A 201 -15.56 -14.66 -7.38
N SER A 202 -16.10 -15.85 -7.64
CA SER A 202 -15.87 -16.60 -8.87
C SER A 202 -16.67 -16.01 -10.03
N THR A 203 -17.66 -15.17 -9.70
CA THR A 203 -18.52 -14.47 -10.65
C THR A 203 -18.69 -13.04 -10.18
N LEU A 204 -18.06 -12.11 -10.89
CA LEU A 204 -18.43 -10.71 -10.82
C LEU A 204 -19.87 -10.56 -11.34
N PRO A 205 -20.71 -9.72 -10.71
CA PRO A 205 -21.96 -9.30 -11.32
C PRO A 205 -21.67 -8.76 -12.73
N THR A 206 -22.57 -8.96 -13.68
CA THR A 206 -22.45 -8.38 -15.04
C THR A 206 -23.28 -7.11 -15.20
N GLN A 207 -24.10 -6.78 -14.20
CA GLN A 207 -25.03 -5.66 -14.19
C GLN A 207 -25.01 -4.91 -12.86
N CYS A 208 -25.17 -3.59 -12.93
CA CYS A 208 -25.20 -2.74 -11.75
C CYS A 208 -26.41 -3.11 -10.89
N SER A 209 -26.25 -3.40 -9.61
CA SER A 209 -27.37 -3.77 -8.73
C SER A 209 -28.36 -2.64 -8.49
N SER A 210 -27.93 -1.38 -8.70
CA SER A 210 -28.79 -0.21 -8.54
C SER A 210 -29.52 0.15 -9.84
N CYS A 211 -28.80 0.27 -10.97
CA CYS A 211 -29.39 0.73 -12.24
C CYS A 211 -29.56 -0.37 -13.30
N LEU A 212 -29.18 -1.61 -13.00
CA LEU A 212 -29.25 -2.81 -13.86
C LEU A 212 -28.50 -2.70 -15.20
N ARG A 213 -27.76 -1.60 -15.43
CA ARG A 213 -26.95 -1.43 -16.64
C ARG A 213 -25.81 -2.44 -16.62
N SER A 214 -25.56 -3.05 -17.78
CA SER A 214 -24.33 -3.80 -18.01
C SER A 214 -23.14 -2.88 -17.73
N CYS A 215 -22.25 -3.29 -16.84
CA CYS A 215 -21.10 -2.48 -16.44
C CYS A 215 -19.85 -3.34 -16.48
N ASN A 216 -18.76 -2.76 -16.98
CA ASN A 216 -17.44 -3.29 -16.68
C ASN A 216 -17.13 -2.83 -15.26
N PHE A 217 -17.25 -3.72 -14.28
CA PHE A 217 -17.10 -3.35 -12.87
C PHE A 217 -15.66 -2.97 -12.58
N TYR A 218 -15.50 -1.70 -12.22
CA TYR A 218 -14.25 -1.08 -11.88
C TYR A 218 -14.49 0.00 -10.83
N PRO A 219 -13.72 0.09 -9.74
CA PRO A 219 -13.18 -0.98 -8.92
C PRO A 219 -13.99 -1.12 -7.62
N LEU A 220 -15.33 -1.16 -7.68
CA LEU A 220 -16.15 -1.23 -6.46
C LEU A 220 -17.38 -2.09 -6.68
N THR A 221 -17.29 -3.38 -6.35
CA THR A 221 -18.51 -4.12 -5.96
C THR A 221 -18.60 -4.05 -4.45
N TRP A 222 -19.79 -3.77 -3.97
CA TRP A 222 -20.12 -3.72 -2.56
C TRP A 222 -20.95 -4.94 -2.20
N PHE A 223 -21.04 -5.26 -0.92
CA PHE A 223 -22.05 -6.20 -0.45
C PHE A 223 -23.33 -5.41 -0.25
N SER A 224 -24.39 -5.78 -0.96
CA SER A 224 -25.72 -5.25 -0.68
C SER A 224 -26.44 -6.23 0.24
N ARG A 225 -27.00 -5.71 1.33
CA ARG A 225 -27.85 -6.49 2.23
C ARG A 225 -29.20 -6.67 1.56
N VAL A 226 -29.52 -7.90 1.17
CA VAL A 226 -30.75 -8.21 0.43
C VAL A 226 -31.92 -8.47 1.39
N GLU A 227 -31.68 -9.18 2.51
CA GLU A 227 -32.66 -9.48 3.57
C GLU A 227 -31.95 -10.06 4.81
N TYR A 228 -32.57 -10.05 6.00
CA TYR A 228 -32.12 -10.67 7.28
C TYR A 228 -30.80 -11.49 7.25
N GLY A 229 -29.65 -10.80 7.28
CA GLY A 229 -28.33 -11.42 7.38
C GLY A 229 -27.78 -12.05 6.10
N ARG A 230 -28.49 -11.95 4.97
CA ARG A 230 -28.06 -12.39 3.64
C ARG A 230 -27.56 -11.21 2.81
N PHE A 231 -26.34 -11.34 2.32
CA PHE A 231 -25.69 -10.36 1.48
C PHE A 231 -25.42 -10.97 0.11
N GLU A 232 -25.61 -10.18 -0.94
CA GLU A 232 -25.20 -10.53 -2.29
C GLU A 232 -24.11 -9.56 -2.74
N VAL A 233 -23.16 -10.06 -3.55
CA VAL A 233 -22.20 -9.18 -4.22
C VAL A 233 -22.97 -8.32 -5.20
N ALA A 234 -23.05 -7.04 -4.87
CA ALA A 234 -23.68 -6.03 -5.69
C ALA A 234 -22.60 -5.22 -6.41
N GLY A 235 -22.56 -5.30 -7.73
CA GLY A 235 -21.73 -4.40 -8.51
C GLY A 235 -22.44 -3.07 -8.65
N LEU A 236 -21.78 -1.94 -8.38
CA LEU A 236 -22.34 -0.63 -8.69
C LEU A 236 -21.55 -0.02 -9.86
N CYS A 237 -22.26 0.61 -10.80
CA CYS A 237 -21.61 1.44 -11.81
C CYS A 237 -20.99 2.68 -11.16
N LEU A 238 -20.07 3.34 -11.86
CA LEU A 238 -19.39 4.54 -11.35
C LEU A 238 -20.38 5.59 -10.84
N ASP A 239 -21.44 5.87 -11.59
CA ASP A 239 -22.47 6.86 -11.24
C ASP A 239 -23.26 6.47 -9.98
N CYS A 240 -23.77 5.22 -9.93
CA CYS A 240 -24.49 4.70 -8.76
C CYS A 240 -23.59 4.61 -7.53
N ASN A 241 -22.31 4.32 -7.73
CA ASN A 241 -21.33 4.26 -6.67
C ASN A 241 -21.07 5.66 -6.05
N HIS A 242 -21.01 6.72 -6.87
CA HIS A 242 -20.92 8.08 -6.34
C HIS A 242 -22.12 8.48 -5.48
N ALA A 243 -23.32 7.99 -5.82
CA ALA A 243 -24.53 8.19 -5.01
C ALA A 243 -24.54 7.34 -3.72
N HIS A 244 -24.07 6.10 -3.80
CA HIS A 244 -24.00 5.19 -2.64
C HIS A 244 -22.86 5.51 -1.66
N ARG A 245 -21.80 6.22 -2.09
CA ARG A 245 -20.71 6.67 -1.21
C ARG A 245 -21.14 7.55 -0.03
N GLN A 246 -22.36 8.07 -0.03
CA GLN A 246 -22.92 8.85 1.08
C GLN A 246 -23.50 7.98 2.20
N PHE A 247 -23.71 6.68 1.99
CA PHE A 247 -24.28 5.75 2.97
C PHE A 247 -23.25 4.67 3.36
N GLU A 248 -22.65 4.85 4.53
CA GLU A 248 -21.95 3.90 5.43
C GLU A 248 -20.99 2.81 4.87
N GLY A 249 -19.77 2.80 5.45
CA GLY A 249 -18.93 1.60 5.62
C GLY A 249 -17.83 1.37 4.59
N ARG A 250 -16.73 2.13 4.65
CA ARG A 250 -15.45 1.68 4.07
C ARG A 250 -14.89 0.57 4.96
N LEU A 251 -14.55 -0.58 4.37
CA LEU A 251 -13.63 -1.52 5.01
C LEU A 251 -12.30 -0.77 5.22
N ASN A 252 -11.92 -0.63 6.49
CA ASN A 252 -10.68 0.00 6.98
C ASN A 252 -10.52 1.52 6.80
N THR A 253 -11.35 2.30 7.50
CA THR A 253 -10.82 3.51 8.15
C THR A 253 -11.14 3.44 9.64
N ALA A 254 -10.10 3.40 10.46
CA ALA A 254 -10.24 3.49 11.91
C ALA A 254 -11.07 4.72 12.27
N GLY A 255 -12.18 4.49 12.98
CA GLY A 255 -12.93 5.53 13.67
C GLY A 255 -14.05 6.20 12.87
N THR A 256 -15.23 5.58 12.85
CA THR A 256 -16.48 6.36 12.95
C THR A 256 -17.45 5.63 13.85
N SER A 257 -17.75 6.27 14.97
CA SER A 257 -18.80 5.92 15.92
C SER A 257 -20.17 5.91 15.24
N HIS A 258 -20.99 4.93 15.61
CA HIS A 258 -22.40 4.84 15.29
C HIS A 258 -23.14 6.17 15.48
N SER A 259 -23.73 6.69 14.40
CA SER A 259 -24.89 7.57 14.47
C SER A 259 -25.91 7.07 13.47
N GLU A 260 -26.98 6.46 13.99
CA GLU A 260 -28.17 6.11 13.22
C GLU A 260 -28.81 7.40 12.69
N GLU A 261 -28.58 7.72 11.41
CA GLU A 261 -29.40 8.68 10.67
C GLU A 261 -30.34 7.92 9.73
N THR A 262 -31.57 7.70 10.18
CA THR A 262 -32.70 7.32 9.32
C THR A 262 -33.01 8.46 8.35
N ALA A 263 -32.66 8.28 7.08
CA ALA A 263 -33.17 9.11 5.98
C ALA A 263 -34.30 8.37 5.24
N VAL A 264 -35.49 8.96 5.26
CA VAL A 264 -36.68 8.52 4.53
C VAL A 264 -36.56 8.92 3.06
N CYS A 265 -36.50 7.95 2.15
CA CYS A 265 -36.58 8.22 0.71
C CYS A 265 -38.05 8.39 0.27
N HIS A 266 -38.42 9.60 -0.15
CA HIS A 266 -39.61 9.82 -0.97
C HIS A 266 -39.33 9.34 -2.39
N GLY A 267 -39.99 8.26 -2.79
CA GLY A 267 -39.99 7.80 -4.17
C GLY A 267 -40.94 8.62 -5.04
N THR A 268 -40.45 9.06 -6.19
CA THR A 268 -41.29 9.36 -7.35
C THR A 268 -40.91 8.40 -8.46
N ARG A 269 -41.82 7.45 -8.72
CA ARG A 269 -41.89 6.71 -9.97
C ARG A 269 -42.68 7.56 -10.96
N GLU A 270 -42.11 7.75 -12.15
CA GLU A 270 -42.83 7.72 -13.42
C GLU A 270 -42.02 6.87 -14.41
#